data_AF-A0A6A4GWX1-F1
#
_entry.id   AF-A0A6A4GWX1-F1
#
_cell.length_a   1.000
_cell.length_b   1.000
_cell.length_c   1.000
_cell.angle_alpha   90.00
_cell.angle_beta   90.00
_cell.angle_gamma   90.00
#
_symmetry.space_group_name_H-M   'P 1'
#
loop_
_entity.id
_entity.type
_entity.pdbx_description
1 polymer ?
#
loop_
_entity_poly.entity_id
_entity_poly.type
_entity_poly.pdbx_seq_one_letter_code
_entity_poly.pdbx_strand_id
1 'polypeptide(L)' 'VVEGSIDGEEFFDFIAEDILTQMQPYPNDNSVLILDNCTIHKSTLLHKLVE' A
#
# COMPACT_ATOMS: atom_id res chain seq x y z
N VAL A 1 -9.20 18.75 5.78
CA VAL A 1 -9.10 17.35 6.27
C VAL A 1 -10.45 16.97 6.81
N VAL A 2 -10.99 15.82 6.41
CA VAL A 2 -12.28 15.30 6.89
C VAL A 2 -11.96 14.34 8.04
N GLU A 3 -12.74 14.35 9.11
CA GLU A 3 -12.49 13.44 10.23
C GLU A 3 -12.51 11.98 9.75
N GLY A 4 -11.45 11.22 10.08
CA GLY A 4 -11.25 9.84 9.62
C GLY A 4 -10.72 9.70 8.19
N SER A 5 -10.42 10.78 7.46
CA SER A 5 -9.73 10.68 6.17
C SER A 5 -8.25 10.37 6.37
N ILE A 6 -7.71 9.49 5.54
CA ILE A 6 -6.31 9.09 5.52
C ILE A 6 -5.60 9.83 4.37
N ASP A 7 -4.39 10.32 4.62
CA ASP A 7 -3.55 10.90 3.56
C ASP A 7 -2.56 9.89 2.94
N GLY A 8 -1.72 10.37 2.02
CA GLY A 8 -0.78 9.50 1.30
C GLY A 8 0.38 8.98 2.14
N GLU A 9 0.75 9.68 3.21
CA GLU A 9 1.82 9.26 4.13
C GLU A 9 1.29 8.19 5.07
N GLU A 10 0.14 8.44 5.70
CA GLU A 10 -0.53 7.46 6.56
C GLU A 10 -0.87 6.16 5.80
N PHE A 11 -1.29 6.27 4.53
CA PHE A 11 -1.53 5.10 3.69
C PHE A 11 -0.23 4.36 3.33
N PHE A 12 0.86 5.08 3.07
CA PHE A 12 2.15 4.46 2.76
C PHE A 12 2.67 3.64 3.94
N ASP A 13 2.64 4.22 5.14
CA ASP A 13 3.09 3.55 6.37
C ASP A 13 2.24 2.30 6.65
N PHE A 14 0.92 2.39 6.48
CA PHE A 14 0.04 1.21 6.58
C PHE A 14 0.44 0.08 5.62
N ILE A 15 0.75 0.40 4.35
CA ILE A 15 1.22 -0.63 3.41
C ILE A 15 2.57 -1.21 3.85
N ALA A 16 3.53 -0.36 4.19
CA ALA A 16 4.90 -0.77 4.50
C ALA A 16 5.00 -1.59 5.79
N GLU A 17 4.32 -1.15 6.84
CA GLU A 17 4.50 -1.66 8.19
C GLU A 17 3.49 -2.76 8.53
N ASP A 18 2.26 -2.68 8.02
CA ASP A 18 1.18 -3.62 8.37
C ASP A 18 0.90 -4.63 7.26
N ILE A 19 0.81 -4.21 5.99
CA ILE A 19 0.40 -5.11 4.90
C ILE A 19 1.56 -5.96 4.39
N LEU A 20 2.69 -5.36 4.03
CA LEU A 20 3.80 -6.10 3.42
C LEU A 20 4.45 -7.10 4.38
N THR A 21 4.34 -6.90 5.69
CA THR A 21 4.82 -7.86 6.70
C THR A 21 4.04 -9.17 6.70
N GLN A 22 2.84 -9.19 6.10
CA GLN A 22 1.98 -10.35 5.97
C GLN A 22 1.99 -10.97 4.56
N MET A 23 2.64 -10.32 3.59
CA MET A 23 2.71 -10.76 2.21
C MET A 23 3.90 -11.68 1.95
N GLN A 24 3.84 -12.42 0.85
CA GLN A 24 4.96 -13.21 0.33
C GLN A 24 5.39 -12.72 -1.05
N PRO A 25 6.63 -12.99 -1.48
CA PRO A 25 7.03 -12.72 -2.85
C PRO A 25 6.17 -13.49 -3.86
N TYR A 26 5.78 -12.84 -4.96
CA TYR A 26 5.07 -13.49 -6.05
C TYR A 26 5.93 -14.61 -6.68
N PRO A 27 5.36 -15.81 -7.00
CA PRO A 27 3.94 -16.17 -7.06
C PRO A 27 3.41 -16.97 -5.85
N ASN A 28 4.01 -16.84 -4.66
CA ASN A 28 3.53 -17.55 -3.48
C ASN A 28 2.15 -17.04 -3.02
N ASP A 29 1.54 -17.72 -2.05
CA ASP A 29 0.28 -17.29 -1.46
C ASP A 29 0.39 -15.88 -0.84
N ASN A 30 -0.68 -15.08 -0.92
CA ASN A 30 -0.73 -13.70 -0.40
C ASN A 30 0.32 -12.75 -1.00
N SER A 31 0.61 -12.87 -2.30
CA SER A 31 1.65 -12.09 -2.98
C SER A 31 1.14 -10.98 -3.91
N VAL A 32 -0.18 -10.80 -4.04
CA VAL A 32 -0.78 -9.82 -4.95
C VAL A 32 -1.54 -8.77 -4.14
N LEU A 33 -1.13 -7.51 -4.28
CA LEU A 33 -1.82 -6.35 -3.72
C LEU A 33 -2.78 -5.76 -4.77
N ILE A 34 -4.05 -5.64 -4.43
CA ILE A 34 -5.09 -5.05 -5.30
C ILE A 34 -5.61 -3.79 -4.60
N LEU A 35 -5.47 -2.63 -5.25
CA LEU A 35 -5.88 -1.33 -4.75
C LEU A 35 -6.89 -0.67 -5.71
N ASP A 36 -7.75 0.19 -5.20
CA ASP A 36 -8.60 1.02 -6.04
C ASP A 36 -7.79 2.15 -6.71
N ASN A 37 -8.40 2.84 -7.67
CA ASN A 37 -7.76 3.90 -8.45
C ASN A 37 -7.76 5.27 -7.73
N CYS A 38 -7.50 5.29 -6.42
CA CYS A 38 -7.41 6.52 -5.63
C CYS A 38 -6.10 7.28 -5.90
N THR A 39 -6.13 8.61 -5.81
CA THR A 39 -4.95 9.47 -6.06
C THR A 39 -3.78 9.15 -5.13
N ILE A 40 -4.05 8.89 -3.85
CA ILE A 40 -3.00 8.62 -2.85
C ILE A 40 -2.32 7.25 -3.08
N HIS A 41 -2.95 6.32 -3.79
CA HIS A 41 -2.38 5.00 -4.12
C HIS A 41 -1.38 5.05 -5.28
N LYS A 42 -1.21 6.20 -5.94
CA LYS A 42 -0.34 6.35 -7.13
C LYS A 42 1.04 6.92 -6.80
N SER A 43 1.43 6.85 -5.53
CA SER A 43 2.75 7.31 -5.09
C SER A 43 3.86 6.53 -5.77
N THR A 44 4.84 7.25 -6.35
CA THR A 44 6.05 6.63 -6.92
C THR A 44 6.85 5.85 -5.87
N LEU A 45 6.79 6.27 -4.60
CA LEU A 45 7.45 5.55 -3.50
C LEU A 45 6.74 4.23 -3.22
N LEU A 46 5.41 4.23 -3.19
CA LEU A 46 4.62 3.02 -3.00
C LEU A 46 4.90 2.00 -4.12
N HIS A 47 4.95 2.45 -5.36
CA HIS A 47 5.26 1.58 -6.50
C HIS A 47 6.63 0.93 -6.39
N LYS A 48 7.66 1.68 -5.96
CA LYS A 48 9.02 1.15 -5.73
C LYS A 48 9.12 0.23 -4.52
N LEU A 49 8.17 0.33 -3.59
CA LEU A 49 8.14 -0.51 -2.41
C LEU A 49 7.59 -1.91 -2.73
N VAL A 50 6.64 -2.00 -3.67
CA VAL A 50 5.93 -3.24 -4.00
C VAL A 50 6.48 -3.98 -5.24
N GLU A 51 7.31 -3.33 -6.06
CA GLU A 51 8.00 -3.90 -7.24
C GLU A 51 9.52 -4.01 -7.04
#